data_AF-A0A950PZJ4-F1
#
_entry.id   AF-A0A950PZJ4-F1
#
_cell.length_a   1.000
_cell.length_b   1.000
_cell.length_c   1.000
_cell.angle_alpha   90.00
_cell.angle_beta   90.00
_cell.angle_gamma   90.00
#
_symmetry.space_group_name_H-M   'P 1'
#
loop_
_entity.id
_entity.type
_entity.pdbx_description
1 polymer ?
#
loop_
_entity_poly.entity_id
_entity_poly.type
_entity_poly.pdbx_seq_one_letter_code
_entity_poly.pdbx_strand_id
1 'polypeptide(L)' 'MPKKKLIDDIVQDPSRFYRAPFDVVRDRRFSDEERLQILGAWEREIREEDGDEEATRLELVSQARQEVERRTRPAAP' A
#
# COMPACT_ATOMS: atom_id res chain seq x y z
N MET A 1 -4.48 -20.08 6.28
CA MET A 1 -5.29 -18.84 6.26
C MET A 1 -5.68 -18.56 4.81
N PRO A 2 -6.96 -18.36 4.48
CA PRO A 2 -7.34 -17.95 3.14
C PRO A 2 -6.73 -16.58 2.84
N LYS A 3 -6.16 -16.38 1.64
CA LYS A 3 -5.50 -15.12 1.22
C LYS A 3 -6.36 -13.87 1.50
N LYS A 4 -7.67 -14.00 1.32
CA LYS A 4 -8.66 -12.96 1.66
C LYS A 4 -8.56 -12.46 3.10
N LYS A 5 -8.40 -13.38 4.07
CA LYS A 5 -8.29 -13.02 5.49
C LYS A 5 -6.96 -12.32 5.79
N LEU A 6 -5.90 -12.64 5.06
CA LEU A 6 -4.62 -11.95 5.20
C LEU A 6 -4.69 -10.52 4.66
N ILE A 7 -5.33 -10.29 3.51
CA ILE A 7 -5.55 -8.93 3.00
C ILE A 7 -6.38 -8.11 3.97
N ASP A 8 -7.45 -8.68 4.50
CA ASP A 8 -8.32 -7.99 5.45
C ASP A 8 -7.53 -7.53 6.68
N ASP A 9 -6.71 -8.42 7.26
CA ASP A 9 -5.85 -8.12 8.40
C ASP A 9 -4.81 -7.04 8.06
N ILE A 10 -4.19 -7.12 6.89
CA ILE A 10 -3.24 -6.10 6.41
C ILE A 10 -3.96 -4.76 6.23
N VAL A 11 -5.13 -4.73 5.60
CA VAL A 11 -5.89 -3.48 5.35
C VAL A 11 -6.35 -2.81 6.65
N GLN A 12 -6.50 -3.56 7.74
CA GLN A 12 -6.81 -2.99 9.06
C GLN A 12 -5.61 -2.26 9.67
N ASP A 13 -4.41 -2.81 9.53
CA ASP A 13 -3.21 -2.27 10.19
C ASP A 13 -1.95 -2.60 9.35
N PRO A 14 -1.75 -1.90 8.23
CA PRO A 14 -0.75 -2.32 7.26
C PRO A 14 0.68 -1.97 7.69
N SER A 15 0.86 -1.00 8.60
CA SER A 15 2.15 -0.68 9.25
C SER A 15 2.67 -1.81 10.15
N ARG A 16 1.79 -2.64 10.71
CA ARG A 16 2.17 -3.84 11.48
C ARG A 16 2.72 -4.97 10.60
N PHE A 17 2.31 -5.04 9.33
CA PHE A 17 2.76 -6.07 8.39
C PHE A 17 3.96 -5.65 7.56
N TYR A 18 4.01 -4.38 7.18
CA TYR A 18 5.05 -3.82 6.33
C TYR A 18 5.73 -2.67 7.05
N ARG A 19 7.06 -2.60 6.94
CA ARG A 19 7.82 -1.46 7.52
C ARG A 19 7.76 -0.23 6.63
N ALA A 20 7.60 -0.41 5.33
CA ALA A 20 7.48 0.67 4.37
C ALA A 20 6.41 0.37 3.30
N PRO A 21 5.76 1.41 2.73
CA PRO A 21 4.80 1.24 1.64
C PRO A 21 5.39 0.50 0.43
N PHE A 22 6.67 0.72 0.15
CA PHE A 22 7.38 0.07 -0.96
C PHE A 22 7.56 -1.45 -0.77
N ASP A 23 7.48 -1.98 0.45
CA ASP A 23 7.50 -3.43 0.67
C ASP A 23 6.26 -4.10 0.06
N VAL A 24 5.10 -3.43 0.12
CA VAL A 24 3.84 -3.89 -0.51
C VAL A 24 4.00 -3.99 -2.03
N VAL A 25 4.68 -3.01 -2.63
CA VAL A 25 4.96 -2.96 -4.09
C VAL A 25 5.84 -4.12 -4.55
N ARG A 26 6.74 -4.57 -3.67
CA ARG A 26 7.66 -5.69 -3.95
C ARG A 26 7.03 -7.05 -3.62
N ASP A 27 5.95 -7.07 -2.85
CA ASP A 27 5.28 -8.31 -2.45
C ASP A 27 4.54 -8.95 -3.62
N ARG A 28 5.12 -10.04 -4.13
CA ARG A 28 4.58 -10.83 -5.25
C ARG A 28 3.42 -11.75 -4.87
N ARG A 29 3.06 -11.82 -3.58
CA ARG A 29 1.92 -12.63 -3.10
C ARG A 29 0.57 -12.02 -3.47
N PHE A 30 0.56 -10.72 -3.72
CA PHE A 30 -0.61 -9.91 -4.05
C PHE A 30 -0.58 -9.44 -5.50
N SER A 31 -1.75 -9.41 -6.11
CA SER A 31 -2.01 -8.75 -7.39
C SER A 31 -1.90 -7.23 -7.22
N ASP A 32 -1.70 -6.52 -8.33
CA ASP A 32 -1.58 -5.06 -8.27
C ASP A 32 -2.84 -4.37 -7.71
N GLU A 33 -4.04 -4.90 -7.98
CA GLU A 33 -5.30 -4.44 -7.36
C GLU A 33 -5.26 -4.59 -5.83
N GLU A 34 -4.81 -5.75 -5.33
CA GLU A 34 -4.69 -6.03 -3.90
C GLU A 34 -3.63 -5.13 -3.24
N ARG A 35 -2.52 -4.86 -3.94
CA ARG A 35 -1.49 -3.89 -3.49
C ARG A 35 -2.07 -2.48 -3.36
N LEU A 36 -2.88 -2.04 -4.32
CA LEU A 36 -3.53 -0.73 -4.26
C LEU A 36 -4.51 -0.63 -3.09
N GLN A 37 -5.21 -1.72 -2.74
CA GLN A 37 -6.06 -1.75 -1.56
C GLN A 37 -5.26 -1.58 -0.27
N ILE A 38 -4.14 -2.29 -0.13
CA ILE A 38 -3.24 -2.19 1.04
C ILE A 38 -2.64 -0.78 1.14
N LEU A 39 -2.16 -0.23 0.02
CA LEU A 39 -1.58 1.11 -0.01
C LEU A 39 -2.62 2.21 0.29
N GLY A 40 -3.88 2.00 -0.13
CA GLY A 40 -4.98 2.89 0.25
C GLY A 40 -5.34 2.83 1.74
N ALA A 41 -5.11 1.68 2.40
CA ALA A 41 -5.22 1.59 3.85
C ALA A 41 -4.09 2.34 4.56
N TRP A 42 -2.84 2.19 4.09
CA TRP A 42 -1.67 2.93 4.58
C TRP A 42 -1.91 4.45 4.56
N GLU A 43 -2.47 4.97 3.46
CA GLU A 43 -2.73 6.41 3.34
C GLU A 43 -3.74 6.90 4.39
N ARG A 44 -4.75 6.08 4.71
CA ARG A 44 -5.74 6.41 5.74
C ARG A 44 -5.13 6.34 7.13
N GLU A 45 -4.42 5.26 7.44
CA GLU A 45 -3.73 5.07 8.71
C GLU A 45 -2.77 6.24 9.01
N ILE A 46 -1.92 6.63 8.05
CA ILE A 46 -1.01 7.76 8.23
C ILE A 46 -1.78 9.07 8.44
N ARG A 47 -2.85 9.32 7.68
CA ARG A 47 -3.67 10.54 7.84
C ARG A 47 -4.42 10.56 9.18
N GLU A 48 -4.67 9.41 9.79
CA GLU A 48 -5.24 9.30 11.13
C GLU A 48 -4.17 9.42 12.22
N GLU A 49 -2.92 9.08 11.93
CA GLU A 49 -1.75 9.36 12.78
C GLU A 49 -1.26 10.81 12.61
N ASP A 50 -1.83 11.72 13.40
CA ASP A 50 -1.33 13.09 13.52
C ASP A 50 0.15 13.10 13.97
N GLY A 51 1.05 13.53 13.09
CA GLY A 51 2.49 13.57 13.38
C GLY A 51 3.34 14.34 12.37
N ASP A 52 4.51 14.82 12.82
CA ASP A 52 5.43 15.63 12.00
C ASP A 52 5.94 14.92 10.73
N GLU A 53 5.92 13.58 10.72
CA GLU A 53 6.36 12.76 9.59
C GLU A 53 5.22 12.37 8.63
N GLU A 54 3.98 12.79 8.91
CA GLU A 54 2.78 12.44 8.12
C GLU A 54 3.01 12.76 6.63
N ALA A 55 3.43 13.99 6.32
CA ALA A 55 3.63 14.43 4.94
C ALA A 55 4.66 13.58 4.18
N THR A 56 5.77 13.23 4.82
CA THR A 56 6.81 12.38 4.21
C THR A 56 6.30 10.96 4.00
N ARG A 57 5.56 10.40 4.96
CA ARG A 57 4.99 9.05 4.85
C ARG A 57 3.90 8.99 3.78
N LEU A 58 3.03 10.00 3.70
CA LEU A 58 2.02 10.12 2.64
C LEU A 58 2.65 10.24 1.26
N GLU A 59 3.76 10.97 1.12
CA GLU A 59 4.50 11.05 -0.14
C GLU A 59 5.03 9.68 -0.56
N LEU A 60 5.62 8.91 0.38
CA LEU A 60 6.10 7.56 0.11
C LEU A 60 4.97 6.61 -0.33
N VAL A 61 3.79 6.68 0.31
CA VAL A 61 2.61 5.89 -0.09
C VAL A 61 2.14 6.30 -1.48
N SER A 62 2.07 7.61 -1.77
CA SER A 62 1.68 8.12 -3.08
C SER A 62 2.63 7.63 -4.18
N GLN A 63 3.94 7.67 -3.95
CA GLN A 63 4.93 7.13 -4.89
C GLN A 63 4.77 5.62 -5.10
N ALA A 64 4.56 4.87 -4.02
CA ALA A 64 4.33 3.42 -4.08
C ALA A 64 3.06 3.08 -4.88
N ARG A 65 1.96 3.84 -4.70
CA ARG A 65 0.72 3.67 -5.48
C ARG A 65 0.95 3.95 -6.95
N GLN A 66 1.60 5.06 -7.29
CA GLN A 66 1.92 5.41 -8.68
C GLN A 66 2.81 4.38 -9.36
N GLU A 67 3.72 3.74 -8.63
CA GLU A 67 4.54 2.63 -9.15
C GLU A 67 3.67 1.41 -9.48
N VAL A 68 2.72 1.03 -8.60
CA VAL A 68 1.78 -0.07 -8.88
C VAL A 68 0.83 0.29 -10.03
N GLU A 69 0.32 1.52 -10.07
CA GLU A 69 -0.53 2.01 -11.18
C GLU A 69 0.20 2.01 -12.53
N ARG A 70 1.49 2.32 -12.53
CA ARG A 70 2.33 2.20 -13.74
C ARG A 70 2.49 0.76 -14.21
N ARG A 71 2.39 -0.23 -13.32
CA ARG A 71 2.42 -1.65 -13.68
C ARG A 71 1.06 -2.16 -14.15
N THR A 72 -0.03 -1.65 -13.58
CA THR A 72 -1.40 -2.03 -13.99
C THR A 72 -1.83 -1.38 -15.29
N ARG A 73 -1.36 -0.17 -15.58
CA ARG A 73 -1.60 0.49 -16.86
C ARG A 73 -0.59 -0.05 -17.87
N PRO A 74 -0.98 -0.96 -18.80
CA PRO A 74 -0.09 -1.27 -19.91
C PRO A 74 0.21 0.03 -20.63
N ALA A 75 1.50 0.28 -20.90
CA ALA A 75 1.90 1.37 -21.79
C ALA A 75 1.05 1.24 -23.05
N ALA A 76 0.18 2.23 -23.30
CA ALA A 76 -0.59 2.27 -24.52
C ALA A 76 0.42 2.29 -25.69
N PRO A 77 0.21 1.45 -26.73
CA PRO A 77 1.11 1.36 -27.88
C PRO A 77 1.23 2.68 -28.64
#